data_AF-A0A2A5RWM9-F1
#
_entry.id   AF-A0A2A5RWM9-F1
#
_cell.length_a   1.000
_cell.length_b   1.000
_cell.length_c   1.000
_cell.angle_alpha   90.00
_cell.angle_beta   90.00
_cell.angle_gamma   90.00
#
_symmetry.space_group_name_H-M   'P 1'
#
loop_
_entity.id
_entity.type
_entity.pdbx_description
1 polymer ?
#
loop_
_entity_poly.entity_id
_entity_poly.type
_entity_poly.pdbx_seq_one_letter_code
_entity_poly.pdbx_strand_id
1 'polypeptide(L)'
;MTTSKEVLEWLEANIGNAIEFNNGSDVQDMDLVNYVSQKFFGTAMFVGIGTAQEIWNLSFPDGWSKVPASEGAQPGDFFVMSGEQAGNSSGHTGLIAEDGIQVYDENYAGRKYVSKHGLTGGFIGFIRPPYEDEPTPEGDEEMAQALLVYNSFIYYMVGTDIKKLTTADAAELIKKVYKAQYGKGINAFSLTDEEAKGLGIE
;
A
#
# COMPACT_ATOMS: atom_id res chain seq x y z
N MET A 1 16.20 3.07 4.33
CA MET A 1 15.49 1.92 3.76
C MET A 1 14.16 1.87 4.46
N THR A 2 13.09 2.29 3.78
CA THR A 2 11.74 2.45 4.37
C THR A 2 10.75 1.60 3.60
N THR A 3 9.95 0.82 4.30
CA THR A 3 8.86 0.03 3.72
C THR A 3 7.52 0.75 3.87
N SER A 4 6.54 0.45 3.00
CA SER A 4 5.19 1.02 3.14
C SER A 4 4.55 0.65 4.47
N LYS A 5 4.79 -0.58 4.91
CA LYS A 5 4.33 -1.08 6.21
C LYS A 5 4.86 -0.25 7.37
N GLU A 6 6.14 0.10 7.38
CA GLU A 6 6.74 0.94 8.44
C GLU A 6 6.01 2.29 8.57
N VAL A 7 5.71 2.92 7.42
CA VAL A 7 4.99 4.19 7.37
C VAL A 7 3.55 4.02 7.88
N LEU A 8 2.86 2.96 7.46
CA LEU A 8 1.47 2.70 7.85
C LEU A 8 1.34 2.34 9.33
N GLU A 9 2.28 1.56 9.89
CA GLU A 9 2.33 1.26 11.33
C GLU A 9 2.54 2.53 12.15
N TRP A 10 3.38 3.45 11.66
CA TRP A 10 3.57 4.75 12.31
C TRP A 10 2.31 5.62 12.23
N LEU A 11 1.63 5.67 11.09
CA LEU A 11 0.36 6.39 10.94
C LEU A 11 -0.72 5.86 11.86
N GLU A 12 -0.86 4.53 11.94
CA GLU A 12 -1.80 3.86 12.85
C GLU A 12 -1.52 4.24 14.31
N ALA A 13 -0.25 4.23 14.72
CA ALA A 13 0.18 4.62 16.07
C ALA A 13 -0.03 6.12 16.37
N ASN A 14 -0.24 6.95 15.35
CA ASN A 14 -0.46 8.39 15.51
C ASN A 14 -1.90 8.83 15.32
N ILE A 15 -2.85 7.91 15.11
CA ILE A 15 -4.27 8.26 15.07
C ILE A 15 -4.66 9.04 16.34
N GLY A 16 -5.29 10.20 16.16
CA GLY A 16 -5.71 11.10 17.24
C GLY A 16 -4.64 12.10 17.68
N ASN A 17 -3.41 12.01 17.17
CA ASN A 17 -2.37 13.01 17.40
C ASN A 17 -2.32 14.01 16.24
N ALA A 18 -2.09 15.28 16.59
CA ALA A 18 -1.80 16.33 15.63
C ALA A 18 -0.33 16.26 15.19
N ILE A 19 -0.08 16.28 13.87
CA ILE A 19 1.25 16.37 13.29
C ILE A 19 1.44 17.76 12.72
N GLU A 20 2.28 18.58 13.36
CA GLU A 20 2.60 19.92 12.90
C GLU A 20 3.99 19.91 12.27
N PHE A 21 4.10 20.33 11.00
CA PHE A 21 5.38 20.31 10.27
C PHE A 21 6.03 21.68 10.16
N ASN A 22 5.26 22.75 9.97
CA ASN A 22 5.77 24.09 9.63
C ASN A 22 5.61 25.15 10.76
N ASN A 23 5.34 24.74 12.00
CA ASN A 23 5.12 25.62 13.17
C ASN A 23 4.01 26.67 12.99
N GLY A 24 3.08 26.44 12.06
CA GLY A 24 1.87 27.24 11.91
C GLY A 24 0.81 26.72 12.86
N SER A 25 0.17 27.62 13.62
CA SER A 25 -0.85 27.32 14.64
C SER A 25 -2.13 26.62 14.14
N ASP A 26 -2.14 26.07 12.92
CA ASP A 26 -3.28 25.38 12.32
C ASP A 26 -2.82 24.16 11.49
N VAL A 27 -3.02 22.96 12.03
CA VAL A 27 -2.67 21.66 11.41
C VAL A 27 -3.45 21.42 10.12
N GLN A 28 -2.76 21.12 9.03
CA GLN A 28 -3.33 20.85 7.71
C GLN A 28 -2.97 19.45 7.20
N ASP A 29 -3.69 19.00 6.18
CA ASP A 29 -3.36 17.79 5.41
C ASP A 29 -1.93 17.81 4.85
N MET A 30 -1.46 18.99 4.43
CA MET A 30 -0.10 19.21 3.93
C MET A 30 0.97 19.00 5.00
N ASP A 31 0.66 19.16 6.30
CA ASP A 31 1.61 18.92 7.39
C ASP A 31 1.96 17.44 7.49
N LEU A 32 0.93 16.57 7.52
CA LEU A 32 1.11 15.13 7.59
C LEU A 32 2.01 14.61 6.46
N VAL A 33 1.71 14.96 5.21
CA VAL A 33 2.48 14.46 4.06
C VAL A 33 3.91 15.01 4.03
N ASN A 34 4.13 16.27 4.42
CA ASN A 34 5.48 16.81 4.55
C ASN A 34 6.26 16.16 5.68
N TYR A 35 5.62 15.91 6.82
CA TYR A 35 6.25 15.24 7.95
C TYR A 35 6.63 13.80 7.62
N VAL A 36 5.71 13.03 7.02
CA VAL A 36 5.99 11.65 6.61
C VAL A 36 7.12 11.61 5.57
N SER A 37 7.07 12.48 4.55
CA SER A 37 8.12 12.55 3.54
C SER A 37 9.49 12.87 4.14
N GLN A 38 9.57 13.83 5.07
CA GLN A 38 10.81 14.21 5.75
C GLN A 38 11.32 13.12 6.70
N LYS A 39 10.43 12.49 7.47
CA LYS A 39 10.78 11.49 8.49
C LYS A 39 11.32 10.21 7.88
N PHE A 40 10.68 9.72 6.83
CA PHE A 40 10.96 8.40 6.27
C PHE A 40 11.86 8.44 5.04
N PHE A 41 11.76 9.50 4.23
CA PHE A 41 12.51 9.60 2.97
C PHE A 41 13.55 10.72 3.00
N GLY A 42 13.69 11.42 4.14
CA GLY A 42 14.71 12.44 4.35
C GLY A 42 14.46 13.76 3.62
N THR A 43 13.30 13.92 2.97
CA THR A 43 12.99 15.11 2.17
C THR A 43 11.56 15.59 2.42
N ALA A 44 11.40 16.86 2.77
CA ALA A 44 10.09 17.51 2.89
C ALA A 44 9.54 17.86 1.50
N MET A 45 8.92 16.87 0.86
CA MET A 45 8.65 16.86 -0.59
C MET A 45 7.74 17.98 -1.09
N PHE A 46 6.88 18.53 -0.24
CA PHE A 46 5.79 19.43 -0.63
C PHE A 46 5.87 20.78 0.08
N VAL A 47 7.05 21.16 0.57
CA VAL A 47 7.28 22.47 1.17
C VAL A 47 7.26 23.55 0.09
N GLY A 48 6.59 24.68 0.39
CA GLY A 48 6.44 25.79 -0.55
C GLY A 48 5.30 25.62 -1.55
N ILE A 49 4.51 24.54 -1.42
CA ILE A 49 3.28 24.32 -2.19
C ILE A 49 2.11 24.98 -1.45
N GLY A 50 1.25 25.67 -2.19
CA GLY A 50 0.14 26.41 -1.59
C GLY A 50 -1.06 25.52 -1.27
N THR A 51 -1.32 24.50 -2.08
CA THR A 51 -2.51 23.66 -1.97
C THR A 51 -2.24 22.19 -2.29
N ALA A 52 -3.01 21.28 -1.72
CA ALA A 52 -2.86 19.84 -1.94
C ALA A 52 -2.95 19.44 -3.42
N GLN A 53 -3.86 20.03 -4.19
CA GLN A 53 -4.00 19.73 -5.62
C GLN A 53 -2.77 20.11 -6.46
N GLU A 54 -1.97 21.10 -6.01
CA GLU A 54 -0.75 21.52 -6.72
C GLU A 54 0.37 20.49 -6.64
N ILE A 55 0.31 19.54 -5.70
CA ILE A 55 1.21 18.38 -5.67
C ILE A 55 1.24 17.67 -7.03
N TRP A 56 0.08 17.60 -7.70
CA TRP A 56 -0.02 16.97 -9.02
C TRP A 56 0.72 17.69 -10.14
N ASN A 57 1.26 18.90 -9.91
CA ASN A 57 2.05 19.61 -10.92
C ASN A 57 3.57 19.49 -10.68
N LEU A 58 3.99 18.84 -9.60
CA LEU A 58 5.40 18.74 -9.25
C LEU A 58 6.18 17.73 -10.08
N SER A 59 7.46 18.01 -10.25
CA SER A 59 8.44 17.01 -10.64
C SER A 59 9.01 16.38 -9.38
N PHE A 60 9.25 15.07 -9.43
CA PHE A 60 9.70 14.30 -8.28
C PHE A 60 11.14 13.83 -8.48
N PRO A 61 11.94 13.71 -7.41
CA PRO A 61 13.28 13.15 -7.49
C PRO A 61 13.21 11.65 -7.85
N ASP A 62 14.35 11.10 -8.26
CA ASP A 62 14.46 9.70 -8.67
C ASP A 62 13.88 8.74 -7.63
N GLY A 63 13.16 7.73 -8.11
CA GLY A 63 12.50 6.70 -7.31
C GLY A 63 11.06 7.03 -6.89
N TRP A 64 10.68 8.32 -6.85
CA TRP A 64 9.29 8.72 -6.65
C TRP A 64 8.53 8.67 -7.97
N SER A 65 7.29 8.21 -7.94
CA SER A 65 6.46 8.06 -9.15
C SER A 65 5.11 8.75 -9.01
N LYS A 66 4.62 9.31 -10.12
CA LYS A 66 3.23 9.77 -10.25
C LYS A 66 2.40 8.66 -10.88
N VAL A 67 1.36 8.23 -10.18
CA VAL A 67 0.47 7.15 -10.59
C VAL A 67 -0.92 7.74 -10.83
N PRO A 68 -1.41 7.79 -12.08
CA PRO A 68 -2.77 8.24 -12.37
C PRO A 68 -3.83 7.42 -11.61
N ALA A 69 -4.95 8.05 -11.26
CA ALA A 69 -6.02 7.35 -10.53
C ALA A 69 -6.52 6.07 -11.25
N SER A 70 -6.44 6.02 -12.57
CA SER A 70 -6.81 4.87 -13.40
C SER A 70 -5.94 3.63 -13.19
N GLU A 71 -4.73 3.77 -12.67
CA GLU A 71 -3.79 2.67 -12.43
C GLU A 71 -3.95 2.05 -11.04
N GLY A 72 -4.77 2.67 -10.17
CA GLY A 72 -5.07 2.17 -8.83
C GLY A 72 -4.06 2.60 -7.78
N ALA A 73 -4.56 2.73 -6.55
CA ALA A 73 -3.78 3.06 -5.38
C ALA A 73 -3.06 1.84 -4.80
N GLN A 74 -1.94 2.06 -4.13
CA GLN A 74 -1.28 1.09 -3.24
C GLN A 74 -1.17 1.63 -1.82
N PRO A 75 -1.15 0.78 -0.79
CA PRO A 75 -0.90 1.20 0.59
C PRO A 75 0.41 1.99 0.72
N GLY A 76 0.34 3.16 1.37
CA GLY A 76 1.44 4.10 1.52
C GLY A 76 1.56 5.15 0.41
N ASP A 77 0.79 5.02 -0.68
CA ASP A 77 0.71 6.07 -1.69
C ASP A 77 0.16 7.37 -1.09
N PHE A 78 0.70 8.51 -1.52
CA PHE A 78 0.19 9.82 -1.15
C PHE A 78 -0.90 10.21 -2.14
N PHE A 79 -2.16 10.23 -1.70
CA PHE A 79 -3.26 10.54 -2.61
C PHE A 79 -3.35 12.05 -2.86
N VAL A 80 -3.77 12.43 -4.07
CA VAL A 80 -4.02 13.84 -4.42
C VAL A 80 -5.45 13.99 -4.92
N MET A 81 -6.23 14.84 -4.27
CA MET A 81 -7.57 15.23 -4.70
C MET A 81 -7.55 16.67 -5.21
N SER A 82 -8.30 16.93 -6.29
CA SER A 82 -8.63 18.28 -6.74
C SER A 82 -9.58 18.97 -5.76
N GLY A 83 -9.64 20.29 -5.82
CA GLY A 83 -10.64 21.06 -5.07
C GLY A 83 -12.07 20.57 -5.33
N GLU A 84 -12.43 20.32 -6.59
CA GLU A 84 -13.75 19.80 -6.95
C GLU A 84 -14.05 18.45 -6.27
N GLN A 85 -13.11 17.51 -6.32
CA GLN A 85 -13.27 16.20 -5.69
C GLN A 85 -13.35 16.28 -4.16
N ALA A 86 -12.63 17.23 -3.56
CA ALA A 86 -12.62 17.46 -2.11
C ALA A 86 -13.72 18.40 -1.61
N GLY A 87 -14.53 18.97 -2.51
CA GLY A 87 -15.57 19.96 -2.17
C GLY A 87 -15.02 21.29 -1.64
N ASN A 88 -13.79 21.68 -2.00
CA ASN A 88 -13.13 22.91 -1.56
C ASN A 88 -12.27 23.53 -2.68
N SER A 89 -11.49 24.58 -2.41
CA SER A 89 -10.64 25.22 -3.45
C SER A 89 -9.17 24.78 -3.47
N SER A 90 -8.73 24.04 -2.44
CA SER A 90 -7.33 23.66 -2.19
C SER A 90 -7.05 22.19 -2.53
N GLY A 91 -8.07 21.37 -2.70
CA GLY A 91 -7.93 19.92 -2.79
C GLY A 91 -7.79 19.27 -1.43
N HIS A 92 -7.30 18.03 -1.44
CA HIS A 92 -7.00 17.28 -0.22
C HIS A 92 -5.92 16.24 -0.47
N THR A 93 -5.15 15.89 0.55
CA THR A 93 -4.08 14.91 0.48
C THR A 93 -3.94 14.13 1.78
N GLY A 94 -3.22 13.02 1.70
CA GLY A 94 -2.91 12.14 2.83
C GLY A 94 -2.27 10.87 2.28
N LEU A 95 -2.36 9.76 3.01
CA LEU A 95 -1.79 8.48 2.60
C LEU A 95 -2.87 7.40 2.48
N ILE A 96 -2.76 6.54 1.48
CA ILE A 96 -3.63 5.37 1.29
C ILE A 96 -3.32 4.33 2.36
N ALA A 97 -4.32 3.93 3.13
CA ALA A 97 -4.20 2.89 4.14
C ALA A 97 -4.33 1.48 3.55
N GLU A 98 -5.34 1.30 2.69
CA GLU A 98 -5.70 0.03 2.04
C GLU A 98 -6.23 0.34 0.64
N ASP A 99 -5.84 -0.45 -0.38
CA ASP A 99 -6.19 -0.42 -1.82
C ASP A 99 -7.31 0.58 -2.22
N GLY A 100 -7.04 1.89 -2.10
CA GLY A 100 -7.88 2.99 -2.58
C GLY A 100 -9.19 3.26 -1.82
N ILE A 101 -9.47 2.57 -0.70
CA ILE A 101 -10.75 2.70 0.02
C ILE A 101 -10.59 3.47 1.34
N GLN A 102 -9.49 3.23 2.05
CA GLN A 102 -9.22 3.87 3.34
C GLN A 102 -7.96 4.73 3.25
N VAL A 103 -7.95 5.84 3.99
CA VAL A 103 -6.84 6.78 4.03
C VAL A 103 -6.48 7.19 5.45
N TYR A 104 -5.27 7.70 5.60
CA TYR A 104 -4.82 8.52 6.72
C TYR A 104 -4.66 9.97 6.24
N ASP A 105 -5.30 10.91 6.92
CA ASP A 105 -5.16 12.33 6.64
C ASP A 105 -5.28 13.18 7.91
N GLU A 106 -5.04 14.48 7.74
CA GLU A 106 -5.36 15.50 8.74
C GLU A 106 -6.26 16.54 8.11
N ASN A 107 -7.01 17.24 8.96
CA ASN A 107 -7.95 18.30 8.59
C ASN A 107 -9.14 17.83 7.71
N TYR A 108 -9.39 16.53 7.57
CA TYR A 108 -10.63 16.05 6.98
C TYR A 108 -11.83 16.35 7.88
N ALA A 109 -12.81 17.08 7.35
CA ALA A 109 -13.98 17.57 8.08
C ALA A 109 -13.63 18.33 9.38
N GLY A 110 -12.49 19.05 9.38
CA GLY A 110 -12.02 19.86 10.50
C GLY A 110 -11.34 19.08 11.63
N ARG A 111 -11.02 17.80 11.43
CA ARG A 111 -10.25 17.00 12.40
C ARG A 111 -8.77 17.35 12.32
N LYS A 112 -8.29 18.19 13.24
CA LYS A 112 -6.90 18.67 13.31
C LYS A 112 -5.92 17.65 13.90
N TYR A 113 -6.06 16.39 13.50
CA TYR A 113 -5.28 15.25 13.98
C TYR A 113 -5.35 14.13 12.96
N VAL A 114 -4.36 13.23 12.98
CA VAL A 114 -4.32 12.07 12.09
C VAL A 114 -5.57 11.23 12.30
N SER A 115 -6.31 10.98 11.23
CA SER A 115 -7.53 10.21 11.26
C SER A 115 -7.52 9.16 10.15
N LYS A 116 -8.15 8.01 10.43
CA LYS A 116 -8.30 6.92 9.46
C LYS A 116 -9.78 6.78 9.10
N HIS A 117 -10.11 6.89 7.82
CA HIS A 117 -11.47 6.73 7.34
C HIS A 117 -11.52 6.43 5.84
N GLY A 118 -12.72 6.10 5.36
CA GLY A 118 -12.96 6.07 3.92
C GLY A 118 -13.15 7.48 3.37
N LEU A 119 -12.69 7.70 2.14
CA LEU A 119 -12.98 8.92 1.40
C LEU A 119 -14.07 8.65 0.37
N THR A 120 -14.98 9.61 0.23
CA THR A 120 -15.95 9.67 -0.86
C THR A 120 -15.52 10.76 -1.82
N GLY A 121 -15.05 10.37 -3.00
CA GLY A 121 -14.53 11.29 -4.01
C GLY A 121 -13.55 10.57 -4.93
N GLY A 122 -13.33 11.12 -6.11
CA GLY A 122 -12.27 10.64 -7.00
C GLY A 122 -10.91 11.21 -6.59
N PHE A 123 -9.85 10.59 -7.10
CA PHE A 123 -8.48 11.10 -6.98
C PHE A 123 -8.06 11.70 -8.33
N ILE A 124 -7.16 12.69 -8.32
CA ILE A 124 -6.37 13.02 -9.51
C ILE A 124 -5.40 11.85 -9.78
N GLY A 125 -4.75 11.39 -8.71
CA GLY A 125 -3.84 10.27 -8.72
C GLY A 125 -3.09 10.18 -7.40
N PHE A 126 -1.94 9.51 -7.46
CA PHE A 126 -1.15 9.13 -6.31
C PHE A 126 0.31 9.47 -6.54
N ILE A 127 1.01 9.90 -5.49
CA ILE A 127 2.45 10.01 -5.47
C ILE A 127 2.98 8.81 -4.71
N ARG A 128 3.71 7.93 -5.41
CA ARG A 128 4.29 6.72 -4.87
C ARG A 128 5.72 6.97 -4.41
N PRO A 129 6.03 6.86 -3.12
CA PRO A 129 7.39 6.95 -2.62
C PRO A 129 8.27 5.80 -3.11
N PRO A 130 9.60 5.95 -3.09
CA PRO A 130 10.56 4.89 -3.34
C PRO A 130 10.62 3.97 -2.13
N TYR A 131 9.52 3.29 -1.84
CA TYR A 131 9.53 2.22 -0.86
C TYR A 131 10.53 1.18 -1.30
N GLU A 132 11.30 0.71 -0.34
CA GLU A 132 11.96 -0.56 -0.55
C GLU A 132 10.91 -1.63 -0.43
N ASP A 133 10.93 -2.55 -1.38
CA ASP A 133 10.30 -3.83 -1.18
C ASP A 133 10.80 -4.33 0.19
N GLU A 134 9.87 -4.75 1.08
CA GLU A 134 10.30 -5.51 2.26
C GLU A 134 11.28 -6.56 1.75
N PRO A 135 12.45 -6.77 2.39
CA PRO A 135 13.30 -7.87 1.99
C PRO A 135 12.39 -9.10 1.95
N THR A 136 12.14 -9.59 0.73
CA THR A 136 11.64 -10.94 0.53
C THR A 136 12.55 -11.78 1.41
N PRO A 137 12.00 -12.55 2.38
CA PRO A 137 12.81 -13.33 3.29
C PRO A 137 13.95 -13.96 2.49
N GLU A 138 15.20 -13.60 2.80
CA GLU A 138 16.37 -13.80 1.92
C GLU A 138 16.30 -15.10 1.13
N GLY A 139 16.23 -14.97 -0.19
CA GLY A 139 16.27 -16.08 -1.13
C GLY A 139 15.34 -15.84 -2.31
N ASP A 140 15.83 -16.07 -3.51
CA ASP A 140 15.05 -16.21 -4.74
C ASP A 140 14.10 -17.44 -4.68
N GLU A 141 13.27 -17.55 -3.65
CA GLU A 141 12.20 -18.54 -3.59
C GLU A 141 10.97 -17.98 -4.30
N GLU A 142 10.95 -18.20 -5.61
CA GLU A 142 9.77 -18.58 -6.39
C GLU A 142 8.46 -18.57 -5.57
N MET A 143 7.81 -17.40 -5.51
CA MET A 143 6.57 -17.24 -4.77
C MET A 143 5.46 -18.07 -5.43
N ALA A 144 4.85 -18.96 -4.65
CA ALA A 144 3.76 -19.81 -5.11
C ALA A 144 2.62 -18.99 -5.75
N GLN A 145 2.28 -19.32 -7.00
CA GLN A 145 1.20 -18.67 -7.74
C GLN A 145 -0.17 -19.24 -7.36
N ALA A 146 -0.21 -20.51 -6.97
CA ALA A 146 -1.41 -21.21 -6.53
C ALA A 146 -1.08 -22.37 -5.57
N LEU A 147 -2.06 -22.71 -4.73
CA LEU A 147 -2.13 -23.97 -3.99
C LEU A 147 -3.05 -24.94 -4.72
N LEU A 148 -2.63 -26.20 -4.85
CA LEU A 148 -3.44 -27.28 -5.40
C LEU A 148 -3.71 -28.29 -4.29
N VAL A 149 -4.95 -28.76 -4.18
CA VAL A 149 -5.36 -29.76 -3.19
C VAL A 149 -5.78 -31.02 -3.93
N TYR A 150 -5.09 -32.13 -3.65
CA TYR A 150 -5.38 -33.43 -4.23
C TYR A 150 -5.15 -34.54 -3.20
N ASN A 151 -6.13 -35.45 -3.05
CA ASN A 151 -6.07 -36.61 -2.15
C ASN A 151 -5.57 -36.28 -0.72
N SER A 152 -6.10 -35.20 -0.14
CA SER A 152 -5.71 -34.67 1.20
C SER A 152 -4.29 -34.11 1.31
N PHE A 153 -3.56 -33.97 0.20
CA PHE A 153 -2.26 -33.30 0.14
C PHE A 153 -2.38 -31.90 -0.46
N ILE A 154 -1.48 -31.03 -0.03
CA ILE A 154 -1.34 -29.66 -0.55
C ILE A 154 -0.09 -29.63 -1.42
N TYR A 155 -0.21 -29.04 -2.59
CA TYR A 155 0.88 -28.77 -3.51
C TYR A 155 0.94 -27.27 -3.76
N TYR A 156 2.11 -26.76 -4.11
CA TYR A 156 2.25 -25.40 -4.62
C TYR A 156 2.82 -25.42 -6.04
N MET A 157 2.40 -24.43 -6.83
CA MET A 157 2.84 -24.26 -8.22
C MET A 157 3.61 -22.95 -8.37
N VAL A 158 4.77 -23.03 -9.03
CA VAL A 158 5.51 -21.86 -9.53
C VAL A 158 5.86 -22.09 -10.99
N GLY A 159 5.25 -21.31 -11.89
CA GLY A 159 5.34 -21.58 -13.32
C GLY A 159 4.83 -22.98 -13.64
N THR A 160 5.70 -23.86 -14.13
CA THR A 160 5.40 -25.27 -14.44
C THR A 160 5.80 -26.24 -13.34
N ASP A 161 6.50 -25.77 -12.29
CA ASP A 161 7.03 -26.62 -11.24
C ASP A 161 5.99 -26.82 -10.14
N ILE A 162 5.77 -28.08 -9.78
CA ILE A 162 4.79 -28.49 -8.76
C ILE A 162 5.52 -29.28 -7.69
N LYS A 163 5.36 -28.85 -6.43
CA LYS A 163 5.95 -29.53 -5.28
C LYS A 163 4.92 -29.78 -4.20
N LYS A 164 5.05 -30.93 -3.57
CA LYS A 164 4.21 -31.37 -2.46
C LYS A 164 4.64 -30.68 -1.16
N LEU A 165 3.67 -30.19 -0.39
CA LEU A 165 3.88 -29.54 0.90
C LEU A 165 3.33 -30.37 2.04
N THR A 166 3.95 -30.21 3.21
CA THR A 166 3.29 -30.57 4.47
C THR A 166 2.28 -29.49 4.85
N THR A 167 1.35 -29.81 5.75
CA THR A 167 0.38 -28.84 6.27
C THR A 167 1.04 -27.65 6.98
N ALA A 168 2.17 -27.90 7.66
CA ALA A 168 2.91 -26.84 8.36
C ALA A 168 3.57 -25.87 7.36
N ASP A 169 4.23 -26.42 6.34
CA ASP A 169 4.88 -25.62 5.29
C ASP A 169 3.86 -24.83 4.48
N ALA A 170 2.69 -25.42 4.20
CA ALA A 170 1.59 -24.72 3.54
C ALA A 170 1.09 -23.52 4.36
N ALA A 171 0.93 -23.68 5.68
CA ALA A 171 0.51 -22.58 6.55
C ALA A 171 1.56 -21.45 6.63
N GLU A 172 2.84 -21.81 6.61
CA GLU A 172 3.94 -20.82 6.57
C GLU A 172 3.96 -20.09 5.22
N LEU A 173 3.82 -20.81 4.11
CA LEU A 173 3.77 -20.27 2.77
C LEU A 173 2.58 -19.31 2.59
N ILE A 174 1.39 -19.68 3.05
CA ILE A 174 0.20 -18.79 3.00
C ILE A 174 0.47 -17.49 3.75
N LYS A 175 1.10 -17.55 4.92
CA LYS A 175 1.46 -16.34 5.70
C LYS A 175 2.50 -15.49 4.96
N LYS A 176 3.49 -16.11 4.30
CA LYS A 176 4.49 -15.42 3.50
C LYS A 176 3.85 -14.73 2.29
N VAL A 177 3.01 -15.43 1.53
CA VAL A 177 2.29 -14.88 0.37
C VAL A 177 1.33 -13.78 0.76
N TYR A 178 0.54 -13.97 1.82
CA TYR A 178 -0.37 -12.94 2.33
C TYR A 178 0.35 -11.65 2.72
N LYS A 179 1.52 -11.77 3.35
CA LYS A 179 2.37 -10.60 3.67
C LYS A 179 2.95 -9.95 2.41
N ALA A 180 3.48 -10.75 1.49
CA ALA A 180 4.12 -10.26 0.27
C ALA A 180 3.15 -9.59 -0.71
N GLN A 181 1.89 -10.03 -0.76
CA GLN A 181 0.87 -9.46 -1.64
C GLN A 181 -0.04 -8.45 -0.93
N TYR A 182 0.43 -7.83 0.16
CA TYR A 182 -0.30 -6.79 0.90
C TYR A 182 -1.72 -7.20 1.30
N GLY A 183 -1.89 -8.42 1.80
CA GLY A 183 -3.18 -8.97 2.23
C GLY A 183 -3.98 -9.67 1.12
N LYS A 184 -3.47 -9.71 -0.11
CA LYS A 184 -4.03 -10.59 -1.15
C LYS A 184 -3.63 -12.04 -0.83
N GLY A 185 -4.62 -12.91 -0.74
CA GLY A 185 -4.43 -14.32 -0.45
C GLY A 185 -3.91 -15.10 -1.66
N ILE A 186 -3.43 -16.33 -1.42
CA ILE A 186 -3.11 -17.27 -2.50
C ILE A 186 -4.37 -17.96 -3.01
N ASN A 187 -4.48 -18.17 -4.33
CA ASN A 187 -5.57 -18.96 -4.90
C ASN A 187 -5.39 -20.44 -4.56
N ALA A 188 -6.47 -21.12 -4.19
CA ALA A 188 -6.48 -22.55 -3.90
C ALA A 188 -7.46 -23.28 -4.82
N PHE A 189 -7.01 -24.36 -5.46
CA PHE A 189 -7.80 -25.17 -6.39
C PHE A 189 -7.81 -26.63 -5.95
N SER A 190 -8.99 -27.27 -5.98
CA SER A 190 -9.11 -28.72 -5.81
C SER A 190 -9.00 -29.40 -7.17
N LEU A 191 -8.17 -30.44 -7.28
CA LEU A 191 -7.96 -31.17 -8.53
C LEU A 191 -8.78 -32.47 -8.59
N THR A 192 -9.24 -32.81 -9.78
CA THR A 192 -9.70 -34.16 -10.14
C THR A 192 -8.52 -35.09 -10.46
N ASP A 193 -8.77 -36.40 -10.53
CA ASP A 193 -7.76 -37.39 -10.90
C ASP A 193 -7.16 -37.13 -12.31
N GLU A 194 -7.98 -36.70 -13.27
CA GLU A 194 -7.52 -36.39 -14.63
C GLU A 194 -6.62 -35.15 -14.65
N GLU A 195 -6.95 -34.12 -13.88
CA GLU A 195 -6.15 -32.90 -13.76
C GLU A 195 -4.84 -33.15 -13.02
N ALA A 196 -4.88 -33.89 -11.91
CA ALA A 196 -3.68 -34.27 -11.15
C ALA A 196 -2.71 -35.07 -12.03
N LYS A 197 -3.23 -36.05 -12.78
CA LYS A 197 -2.44 -36.83 -13.74
C LYS A 197 -1.88 -35.98 -14.87
N GLY A 198 -2.65 -35.03 -15.39
CA GLY A 198 -2.18 -34.07 -16.40
C GLY A 198 -1.03 -33.19 -15.93
N LEU A 199 -0.93 -32.97 -14.62
CA LEU A 199 0.11 -32.21 -13.94
C LEU A 199 1.27 -33.07 -13.39
N GLY A 200 1.25 -34.39 -13.63
CA GLY A 200 2.28 -35.31 -13.14
C GLY A 200 2.26 -35.54 -11.62
N ILE A 201 1.11 -35.31 -10.97
CA ILE A 201 0.89 -35.58 -9.54
C ILE A 201 0.40 -37.03 -9.41
N GLU A 202 1.12 -37.83 -8.61
CA GLU A 202 0.76 -39.23 -8.25
C GLU A 202 0.08 -39.34 -6.88
#